data_AF-A0A2T2QV87-F1
#
_entry.id   AF-A0A2T2QV87-F1
#
_cell.length_a   1.000
_cell.length_b   1.000
_cell.length_c   1.000
_cell.angle_alpha   90.00
_cell.angle_beta   90.00
_cell.angle_gamma   90.00
#
_symmetry.space_group_name_H-M   'P 1'
#
loop_
_entity.id
_entity.type
_entity.pdbx_description
1 polymer ?
#
loop_
_entity_poly.entity_id
_entity_poly.type
_entity_poly.pdbx_seq_one_letter_code
_entity_poly.pdbx_strand_id
1 'polypeptide(L)'
;MMVEKEPKLTAFDEFKARVESLQKQDEVTEEEFFTVAQQAILSYREEPERREEIARTMTGLWFNDKGIEEGSLLDQIGGEFADLELPDAHVDIKGFPGVEEKWEALAHKIQSAIEKNE
;
A
#
# COMPACT_ATOMS: atom_id res chain seq x y z
N MET A 1 -6.37 15.44 37.95
CA MET A 1 -6.83 15.42 36.55
C MET A 1 -6.08 14.28 35.88
N MET A 2 -6.76 13.18 35.53
CA MET A 2 -6.16 12.18 34.66
C MET A 2 -6.25 12.77 33.25
N VAL A 3 -5.11 13.10 32.66
CA VAL A 3 -5.05 13.40 31.23
C VAL A 3 -5.16 12.05 30.55
N GLU A 4 -6.36 11.69 30.14
CA GLU A 4 -6.55 10.60 29.17
C GLU A 4 -5.78 11.03 27.92
N LYS A 5 -4.60 10.45 27.72
CA LYS A 5 -3.90 10.58 26.45
C LYS A 5 -4.77 9.84 25.44
N GLU A 6 -5.30 10.56 24.46
CA GLU A 6 -5.92 9.94 23.30
C GLU A 6 -4.97 8.85 22.77
N PRO A 7 -5.47 7.64 22.49
CA PRO A 7 -4.63 6.59 21.92
C PRO A 7 -4.04 7.13 20.61
N LYS A 8 -2.71 7.10 20.51
CA LYS A 8 -2.02 7.48 19.28
C LYS A 8 -2.43 6.48 18.19
N LEU A 9 -2.95 6.98 17.07
CA LEU A 9 -3.26 6.15 15.90
C LEU A 9 -1.99 5.41 15.45
N THR A 10 -2.14 4.15 15.05
CA THR A 10 -1.01 3.40 14.45
C THR A 10 -0.81 3.82 13.00
N ALA A 11 0.33 3.48 12.40
CA ALA A 11 0.53 3.73 10.96
C ALA A 11 -0.54 3.04 10.11
N PHE A 12 -1.06 1.88 10.56
CA PHE A 12 -2.15 1.19 9.87
C PHE A 12 -3.48 1.98 9.94
N ASP A 13 -3.83 2.53 11.10
CA ASP A 13 -5.05 3.34 11.26
C ASP A 13 -5.01 4.61 10.39
N GLU A 14 -3.87 5.29 10.37
CA GLU A 14 -3.65 6.49 9.53
C GLU A 14 -3.74 6.15 8.04
N PHE A 15 -3.11 5.06 7.62
CA PHE A 15 -3.19 4.53 6.26
C PHE A 15 -4.63 4.23 5.84
N LYS A 16 -5.38 3.49 6.66
CA LYS A 16 -6.78 3.14 6.39
C LYS A 16 -7.66 4.37 6.23
N ALA A 17 -7.53 5.32 7.15
CA ALA A 17 -8.29 6.57 7.08
C ALA A 17 -7.97 7.38 5.81
N ARG A 18 -6.70 7.39 5.36
CA ARG A 18 -6.31 8.08 4.13
C ARG A 18 -6.89 7.41 2.90
N VAL A 19 -6.83 6.08 2.78
CA VAL A 19 -7.41 5.35 1.65
C VAL A 19 -8.93 5.53 1.60
N GLU A 20 -9.62 5.44 2.74
CA GLU A 20 -11.07 5.69 2.81
C GLU A 20 -11.47 7.10 2.39
N SER A 21 -10.57 8.08 2.59
CA SER A 21 -10.76 9.45 2.11
C SER A 21 -10.58 9.54 0.59
N LEU A 22 -9.55 8.90 0.04
CA LEU A 22 -9.28 8.85 -1.40
C LEU A 22 -10.41 8.17 -2.17
N GLN A 23 -10.95 7.06 -1.66
CA GLN A 23 -12.05 6.31 -2.30
C GLN A 23 -13.38 7.08 -2.39
N LYS A 24 -13.49 8.24 -1.74
CA LYS A 24 -14.66 9.14 -1.83
C LYS A 24 -14.48 10.22 -2.91
N GLN A 25 -13.31 10.29 -3.53
CA GLN A 25 -13.00 11.26 -4.58
C GLN A 25 -13.37 10.68 -5.95
N ASP A 26 -13.50 11.57 -6.94
CA ASP A 26 -13.81 11.17 -8.32
C ASP A 26 -12.59 10.58 -9.05
N GLU A 27 -11.38 10.99 -8.65
CA GLU A 27 -10.10 10.58 -9.22
C GLU A 27 -9.02 10.62 -8.13
N VAL A 28 -8.10 9.67 -8.16
CA VAL A 28 -6.92 9.59 -7.31
C VAL A 28 -5.70 9.93 -8.16
N THR A 29 -5.00 10.99 -7.77
CA THR A 29 -3.80 11.41 -8.51
C THR A 29 -2.63 10.43 -8.31
N GLU A 30 -1.68 10.44 -9.23
CA GLU A 30 -0.45 9.66 -9.14
C GLU A 30 0.33 9.93 -7.83
N GLU A 31 0.46 11.20 -7.43
CA GLU A 31 1.10 11.61 -6.19
C GLU A 31 0.39 11.04 -4.95
N GLU A 32 -0.94 11.07 -4.95
CA GLU A 32 -1.74 10.52 -3.86
C GLU A 32 -1.60 9.01 -3.76
N PHE A 33 -1.62 8.30 -4.89
CA PHE A 33 -1.42 6.87 -4.92
C PHE A 33 -0.05 6.47 -4.38
N PHE A 34 1.02 7.16 -4.81
CA PHE A 34 2.35 6.91 -4.26
C PHE A 34 2.46 7.21 -2.78
N THR A 35 1.83 8.30 -2.32
CA THR A 35 1.81 8.66 -0.90
C THR A 35 1.17 7.54 -0.07
N VAL A 36 0.02 7.01 -0.49
CA VAL A 36 -0.62 5.91 0.26
C VAL A 36 0.11 4.58 0.08
N ALA A 37 0.76 4.33 -1.06
CA ALA A 37 1.61 3.17 -1.24
C ALA A 37 2.82 3.21 -0.28
N GLN A 38 3.45 4.37 -0.08
CA GLN A 38 4.48 4.53 0.95
C GLN A 38 3.93 4.31 2.36
N GLN A 39 2.74 4.83 2.67
CA GLN A 39 2.09 4.59 3.95
C GLN A 39 1.82 3.10 4.18
N ALA A 40 1.37 2.37 3.14
CA ALA A 40 1.18 0.92 3.22
C ALA A 40 2.48 0.18 3.57
N ILE A 41 3.61 0.57 2.99
CA ILE A 41 4.94 0.01 3.34
C ILE A 41 5.29 0.32 4.80
N LEU A 42 5.02 1.53 5.28
CA LEU A 42 5.26 1.90 6.68
C LEU A 42 4.37 1.10 7.63
N SER A 43 3.07 0.96 7.33
CA SER A 43 2.15 0.14 8.10
C SER A 43 2.59 -1.32 8.16
N TYR A 44 3.08 -1.88 7.04
CA TYR A 44 3.61 -3.25 7.00
C TYR A 44 4.86 -3.42 7.87
N ARG A 45 5.77 -2.44 7.85
CA ARG A 45 6.99 -2.50 8.67
C ARG A 45 6.71 -2.38 10.17
N GLU A 46 5.61 -1.72 10.55
CA GLU A 46 5.18 -1.61 11.95
C GLU A 46 4.35 -2.83 12.40
N GLU A 47 3.43 -3.29 11.55
CA GLU A 47 2.46 -4.37 11.82
C GLU A 47 2.48 -5.43 10.69
N PRO A 48 3.57 -6.23 10.55
CA PRO A 48 3.73 -7.17 9.43
C PRO A 48 2.67 -8.26 9.38
N GLU A 49 2.07 -8.61 10.52
CA GLU A 49 0.94 -9.54 10.61
C GLU A 49 -0.31 -9.05 9.87
N ARG A 50 -0.41 -7.74 9.59
CA ARG A 50 -1.51 -7.13 8.82
C ARG A 50 -1.25 -7.09 7.32
N ARG A 51 -0.16 -7.69 6.82
CA ARG A 51 0.23 -7.60 5.40
C ARG A 51 -0.91 -7.84 4.41
N GLU A 52 -1.78 -8.83 4.66
CA GLU A 52 -2.90 -9.17 3.77
C GLU A 52 -3.96 -8.06 3.76
N GLU A 53 -4.24 -7.46 4.91
CA GLU A 53 -5.22 -6.38 5.04
C GLU A 53 -4.70 -5.08 4.40
N ILE A 54 -3.41 -4.80 4.56
CA ILE A 54 -2.73 -3.66 3.93
C ILE A 54 -2.77 -3.80 2.41
N ALA A 55 -2.31 -4.95 1.90
CA ALA A 55 -2.28 -5.23 0.47
C ALA A 55 -3.68 -5.23 -0.15
N ARG A 56 -4.67 -5.80 0.53
CA ARG A 56 -6.07 -5.76 0.09
C ARG A 56 -6.62 -4.33 0.03
N THR A 57 -6.26 -3.50 0.99
CA THR A 57 -6.69 -2.10 1.00
C THR A 57 -6.12 -1.33 -0.20
N MET A 58 -4.84 -1.55 -0.53
CA MET A 58 -4.21 -0.95 -1.73
C MET A 58 -4.81 -1.50 -3.02
N THR A 59 -5.04 -2.81 -3.09
CA THR A 59 -5.67 -3.49 -4.24
C THR A 59 -7.08 -2.94 -4.50
N GLY A 60 -7.86 -2.72 -3.44
CA GLY A 60 -9.18 -2.10 -3.55
C GLY A 60 -9.14 -0.65 -4.02
N LEU A 61 -8.12 0.13 -3.64
CA LEU A 61 -7.94 1.48 -4.19
C LEU A 61 -7.60 1.44 -5.68
N TRP A 62 -6.67 0.57 -6.08
CA TRP A 62 -6.26 0.38 -7.47
C TRP A 62 -7.43 -0.03 -8.37
N PHE A 63 -8.25 -1.02 -7.97
CA PHE A 63 -9.40 -1.45 -8.77
C PHE A 63 -10.53 -0.43 -8.88
N ASN A 64 -10.65 0.49 -7.93
CA ASN A 64 -11.73 1.46 -7.91
C ASN A 64 -11.46 2.67 -8.82
N ASP A 65 -10.22 2.89 -9.25
CA ASP A 65 -9.82 4.04 -10.07
C ASP A 65 -9.13 3.60 -11.37
N LYS A 66 -9.80 3.88 -12.50
CA LYS A 66 -9.31 3.51 -13.83
C LYS A 66 -8.05 4.28 -14.25
N GLY A 67 -7.85 5.50 -13.75
CA GLY A 67 -6.64 6.27 -14.06
C GLY A 67 -5.38 5.59 -13.54
N ILE A 68 -5.50 4.85 -12.43
CA ILE A 68 -4.42 4.05 -11.86
C ILE A 68 -4.17 2.80 -12.73
N GLU A 69 -5.22 2.09 -13.15
CA GLU A 69 -5.12 0.89 -14.01
C GLU A 69 -4.53 1.20 -15.40
N GLU A 70 -4.86 2.36 -15.97
CA GLU A 70 -4.34 2.79 -17.28
C GLU A 70 -2.87 3.28 -17.21
N GLY A 71 -2.39 3.65 -16.02
CA GLY A 71 -1.02 4.09 -15.78
C GLY A 71 -0.04 2.93 -15.65
N SER A 72 0.86 2.73 -16.62
CA SER A 72 1.74 1.54 -16.69
C SER A 72 2.57 1.27 -15.41
N LEU A 73 3.00 2.30 -14.68
CA LEU A 73 3.75 2.12 -13.43
C LEU A 73 2.83 1.92 -12.21
N LEU A 74 1.70 2.64 -12.18
CA LEU A 74 0.73 2.53 -11.09
C LEU A 74 0.05 1.16 -11.10
N ASP A 75 -0.33 0.68 -12.29
CA ASP A 75 -0.82 -0.67 -12.55
C ASP A 75 0.18 -1.75 -12.08
N GLN A 76 1.46 -1.57 -12.39
CA GLN A 76 2.52 -2.46 -11.92
C GLN A 76 2.73 -2.46 -10.40
N ILE A 77 2.32 -1.42 -9.68
CA ILE A 77 2.38 -1.37 -8.22
C ILE A 77 1.11 -1.97 -7.63
N GLY A 78 -0.05 -1.60 -8.18
CA GLY A 78 -1.36 -2.16 -7.82
C GLY A 78 -1.38 -3.68 -7.97
N GLY A 79 -0.87 -4.21 -9.09
CA GLY A 79 -0.78 -5.66 -9.31
C GLY A 79 0.15 -6.40 -8.34
N GLU A 80 1.21 -5.76 -7.84
CA GLU A 80 2.08 -6.38 -6.82
C GLU A 80 1.38 -6.42 -5.46
N PHE A 81 0.62 -5.38 -5.11
CA PHE A 81 -0.27 -5.45 -3.94
C PHE A 81 -1.36 -6.52 -4.11
N ALA A 82 -1.89 -6.70 -5.32
CA ALA A 82 -2.90 -7.72 -5.61
C ALA A 82 -2.36 -9.16 -5.49
N ASP A 83 -1.07 -9.36 -5.71
CA ASP A 83 -0.43 -10.65 -5.39
C ASP A 83 -0.17 -10.79 -3.88
N LEU A 84 0.28 -9.73 -3.22
CA LEU A 84 0.61 -9.73 -1.78
C LEU A 84 -0.62 -9.78 -0.86
N GLU A 85 -1.83 -9.51 -1.36
CA GLU A 85 -3.08 -9.70 -0.58
C GLU A 85 -3.45 -11.17 -0.39
N LEU A 86 -2.82 -12.08 -1.13
CA LEU A 86 -3.04 -13.51 -0.99
C LEU A 86 -2.38 -14.05 0.29
N PRO A 87 -2.89 -15.18 0.83
CA PRO A 87 -2.17 -15.92 1.87
C PRO A 87 -0.77 -16.31 1.41
N ASP A 88 0.22 -16.36 2.31
CA ASP A 88 1.64 -16.62 1.96
C ASP A 88 1.84 -17.85 1.05
N ALA A 89 1.04 -18.89 1.25
CA ALA A 89 1.09 -20.12 0.46
C ALA A 89 0.66 -19.95 -1.01
N HIS A 90 0.07 -18.81 -1.35
CA HIS A 90 -0.49 -18.46 -2.65
C HIS A 90 0.20 -17.25 -3.30
N VAL A 91 1.03 -16.51 -2.58
CA VAL A 91 1.85 -15.41 -3.11
C VAL A 91 2.89 -15.97 -4.09
N ASP A 92 3.02 -15.37 -5.28
CA ASP A 92 4.08 -15.75 -6.22
C ASP A 92 5.44 -15.22 -5.75
N ILE A 93 6.20 -16.08 -5.06
CA ILE A 93 7.54 -15.76 -4.58
C ILE A 93 8.65 -16.03 -5.62
N LYS A 94 8.32 -16.28 -6.90
CA LYS A 94 9.34 -16.58 -7.91
C LYS A 94 10.35 -15.43 -8.04
N GLY A 95 11.61 -15.72 -7.73
CA GLY A 95 12.69 -14.72 -7.74
C GLY A 95 12.91 -14.03 -6.40
N PHE A 96 12.13 -14.37 -5.37
CA PHE A 96 12.27 -13.86 -4.02
C PHE A 96 12.53 -15.00 -3.02
N PRO A 97 13.37 -14.79 -1.99
CA PRO A 97 13.55 -15.76 -0.91
C PRO A 97 12.28 -16.04 -0.10
N GLY A 98 11.40 -15.05 0.02
CA GLY A 98 10.15 -15.12 0.76
C GLY A 98 9.24 -13.91 0.50
N VAL A 99 8.10 -13.89 1.20
CA VAL A 99 7.11 -12.82 1.10
C VAL A 99 7.65 -11.50 1.64
N GLU A 100 8.48 -11.55 2.69
CA GLU A 100 9.13 -10.36 3.26
C GLU A 100 10.01 -9.65 2.22
N GLU A 101 10.86 -10.39 1.49
CA GLU A 101 11.71 -9.80 0.45
C GLU A 101 10.92 -9.27 -0.73
N LYS A 102 9.75 -9.85 -1.02
CA LYS A 102 8.84 -9.31 -2.04
C LYS A 102 8.24 -7.97 -1.61
N TRP A 103 7.88 -7.82 -0.33
CA TRP A 103 7.48 -6.53 0.23
C TRP A 103 8.59 -5.48 0.15
N GLU A 104 9.82 -5.84 0.48
CA GLU A 104 10.95 -4.89 0.37
C GLU A 104 11.26 -4.53 -1.09
N ALA A 105 11.15 -5.47 -2.02
CA ALA A 105 11.27 -5.16 -3.45
C ALA A 105 10.18 -4.17 -3.93
N LEU A 106 8.94 -4.34 -3.46
CA LEU A 106 7.85 -3.39 -3.71
C LEU A 106 8.15 -2.02 -3.10
N ALA A 107 8.67 -1.96 -1.87
CA ALA A 107 9.09 -0.72 -1.22
C ALA A 107 10.14 0.03 -2.05
N HIS A 108 11.15 -0.67 -2.57
CA HIS A 108 12.16 -0.09 -3.47
C HIS A 108 11.55 0.44 -4.78
N LYS A 109 10.59 -0.31 -5.36
CA LYS A 109 9.88 0.08 -6.59
C LYS A 109 9.11 1.39 -6.39
N ILE A 110 8.37 1.50 -5.29
CA ILE A 110 7.60 2.71 -4.91
C ILE A 110 8.56 3.88 -4.69
N GLN A 111 9.62 3.70 -3.91
CA GLN A 111 10.59 4.77 -3.64
C GLN A 111 11.25 5.28 -4.94
N SER A 112 11.66 4.36 -5.82
CA SER A 112 12.25 4.71 -7.11
C SER A 112 11.26 5.40 -8.06
N ALA A 113 9.96 5.15 -7.93
CA ALA A 113 8.93 5.82 -8.72
C ALA A 113 8.79 7.28 -8.30
N ILE A 114 8.81 7.54 -7.00
CA ILE A 114 8.69 8.89 -6.42
C ILE A 114 9.91 9.74 -6.78
N GLU A 115 11.11 9.21 -6.59
CA GLU A 115 12.36 9.92 -6.94
C GLU A 115 12.49 10.29 -8.42
N LYS A 116 11.77 9.60 -9.32
CA LYS A 116 11.76 9.91 -10.76
C LYS A 116 10.73 10.96 -11.15
N ASN A 117 9.77 11.23 -10.28
CA ASN A 117 8.70 12.20 -10.48
C ASN A 117 8.97 13.55 -9.79
N GLU A 118 10.04 13.65 -8.99
CA GLU A 118 10.61 14.91 -8.46
C GLU A 118 11.57 15.59 -9.46
#